data_AF-A0A974T6T7-F1
#
_entry.id   AF-A0A974T6T7-F1
#
_cell.length_a   1.000
_cell.length_b   1.000
_cell.length_c   1.000
_cell.angle_alpha   90.00
_cell.angle_beta   90.00
_cell.angle_gamma   90.00
#
_symmetry.space_group_name_H-M   'P 1'
#
loop_
_entity.id
_entity.type
_entity.pdbx_description
1 polymer ?
#
loop_
_entity_poly.entity_id
_entity_poly.type
_entity_poly.pdbx_seq_one_letter_code
_entity_poly.pdbx_strand_id
1 'polypeptide(L)'
;MMTSRILAIVVAAACSVGGMAASATNLKPIEPLALQNVVETTARELLLPGAMVLLRTPQGQFAVGYGATELGGTIPSTMSR
;
A
#
# COMPACT_ATOMS: atom_id res chain seq x y z
N MET A 1 -24.55 26.34 32.74
CA MET A 1 -24.97 24.92 32.77
C MET A 1 -25.10 24.42 31.33
N MET A 2 -24.11 23.68 30.84
CA MET A 2 -24.27 22.59 29.85
C MET A 2 -22.90 21.93 29.68
N THR A 3 -22.56 21.12 30.68
CA THR A 3 -21.38 20.25 30.72
C THR A 3 -21.81 18.83 30.39
N SER A 4 -21.32 18.23 29.30
CA SER A 4 -21.27 16.76 29.16
C SER A 4 -20.27 16.40 28.05
N ARG A 5 -18.99 16.22 28.40
CA ARG A 5 -18.33 14.93 28.72
C ARG A 5 -17.95 14.12 27.48
N ILE A 6 -16.77 14.45 26.95
CA ILE A 6 -15.67 13.59 26.49
C ILE A 6 -16.06 12.12 26.22
N LEU A 7 -16.06 11.73 24.95
CA LEU A 7 -15.90 10.33 24.55
C LEU A 7 -14.53 10.19 23.88
N ALA A 8 -13.52 9.90 24.68
CA ALA A 8 -12.23 9.44 24.23
C ALA A 8 -12.29 7.91 24.14
N ILE A 9 -12.04 7.36 22.94
CA ILE A 9 -11.63 5.96 22.80
C ILE A 9 -10.34 5.99 21.96
N VAL A 10 -9.22 5.98 22.68
CA VAL A 10 -7.89 5.68 22.15
C VAL A 10 -7.82 4.17 21.97
N VAL A 11 -7.86 3.68 20.72
CA VAL A 11 -7.39 2.33 20.42
C VAL A 11 -5.95 2.45 19.94
N ALA A 12 -5.03 2.33 20.91
CA ALA A 12 -3.62 2.11 20.62
C ALA A 12 -3.44 0.65 20.23
N ALA A 13 -3.57 0.34 18.94
CA ALA A 13 -3.16 -0.94 18.38
C ALA A 13 -1.63 -0.93 18.16
N ALA A 14 -0.87 -1.06 19.26
CA ALA A 14 0.56 -1.32 19.20
C ALA A 14 0.80 -2.82 18.98
N CYS A 15 0.66 -3.29 17.74
CA CYS A 15 1.10 -4.63 17.36
C CYS A 15 2.53 -4.57 16.83
N SER A 16 3.47 -5.00 17.68
CA SER A 16 4.78 -5.55 17.36
C SER A 16 5.56 -4.89 16.21
N VAL A 17 6.55 -4.07 16.55
CA VAL A 17 7.75 -3.94 15.71
C VAL A 17 8.44 -5.30 15.72
N GLY A 18 7.97 -6.20 14.87
CA GLY A 18 8.77 -7.32 14.41
C GLY A 18 9.92 -6.71 13.64
N GLY A 19 11.04 -6.49 14.32
CA GLY A 19 12.31 -6.16 13.70
C GLY A 19 12.70 -7.34 12.81
N MET A 20 12.17 -7.34 11.59
CA MET A 20 12.70 -8.15 10.51
C MET A 20 14.10 -7.58 10.29
N ALA A 21 15.11 -8.24 10.86
CA ALA A 21 16.48 -8.01 10.45
C ALA A 21 16.47 -8.14 8.93
N ALA A 22 16.52 -7.00 8.23
CA ALA A 22 16.53 -6.98 6.79
C ALA A 22 17.71 -7.86 6.39
N SER A 23 17.44 -9.03 5.83
CA SER A 23 18.47 -9.86 5.25
C SER A 23 19.21 -8.95 4.29
N ALA A 24 20.48 -8.64 4.58
CA ALA A 24 21.25 -7.66 3.84
C ALA A 24 21.26 -8.08 2.37
N THR A 25 20.39 -7.44 1.61
CA THR A 25 20.15 -7.74 0.22
C THR A 25 21.04 -6.82 -0.61
N ASN A 26 21.73 -7.38 -1.61
CA ASN A 26 22.50 -6.57 -2.56
C ASN A 26 21.60 -5.85 -3.58
N LEU A 27 20.28 -6.03 -3.47
CA LEU A 27 19.31 -5.34 -4.30
C LEU A 27 19.16 -3.89 -3.81
N LYS A 28 19.02 -2.96 -4.76
CA LYS A 28 18.68 -1.57 -4.45
C LYS A 28 17.40 -1.53 -3.61
N PRO A 29 17.35 -0.75 -2.52
CA PRO A 29 16.14 -0.60 -1.72
C PRO A 29 14.95 -0.19 -2.59
N ILE A 30 13.83 -0.91 -2.46
CA ILE A 30 12.60 -0.59 -3.17
C ILE A 30 11.85 0.47 -2.36
N GLU A 31 11.71 1.66 -2.93
CA GLU A 31 10.92 2.74 -2.35
C GLU A 31 9.45 2.58 -2.83
N PRO A 32 8.49 2.33 -1.92
CA PRO A 32 7.13 1.99 -2.30
C PRO A 32 6.41 3.06 -3.13
N LEU A 33 6.64 4.35 -2.86
CA LEU A 33 5.97 5.44 -3.60
C LEU A 33 6.56 5.59 -5.00
N ALA A 34 7.87 5.45 -5.17
CA ALA A 34 8.50 5.42 -6.48
C ALA A 34 7.98 4.24 -7.31
N LEU A 35 7.80 3.07 -6.71
CA LEU A 35 7.21 1.91 -7.38
C LEU A 35 5.75 2.20 -7.82
N GLN A 36 4.94 2.79 -6.94
CA GLN A 36 3.56 3.20 -7.26
C GLN A 36 3.53 4.20 -8.43
N ASN A 37 4.39 5.21 -8.42
CA ASN A 37 4.46 6.23 -9.47
C ASN A 37 4.84 5.63 -10.84
N VAL A 38 5.78 4.69 -10.87
CA VAL A 38 6.16 4.00 -12.12
C VAL A 38 4.98 3.22 -12.67
N VAL A 39 4.26 2.47 -11.83
CA VAL A 39 3.08 1.70 -12.26
C VAL A 39 1.98 2.63 -12.77
N GLU A 40 1.69 3.72 -12.04
CA GLU A 40 0.68 4.69 -12.45
C GLU A 40 1.02 5.37 -13.79
N THR A 41 2.26 5.82 -13.94
CA THR A 41 2.72 6.47 -15.18
C THR A 41 2.60 5.52 -16.37
N THR A 42 3.12 4.30 -16.21
CA THR A 42 3.12 3.29 -17.27
C THR A 42 1.69 2.89 -17.65
N ALA A 43 0.82 2.69 -16.65
CA ALA A 43 -0.56 2.28 -16.93
C ALA A 43 -1.37 3.39 -17.62
N ARG A 44 -1.11 4.66 -17.30
CA ARG A 44 -1.69 5.82 -18.01
C ARG A 44 -1.20 5.89 -19.45
N GLU A 45 0.11 5.75 -19.69
CA GLU A 45 0.71 5.76 -21.03
C GLU A 45 0.18 4.65 -21.92
N LEU A 46 -0.05 3.47 -21.33
CA LEU A 46 -0.61 2.31 -22.02
C LEU A 46 -2.15 2.33 -22.11
N LEU A 47 -2.80 3.39 -21.62
CA LEU A 47 -4.25 3.56 -21.59
C LEU A 47 -4.98 2.36 -20.93
N LEU A 48 -4.36 1.77 -19.90
CA LEU A 48 -4.95 0.65 -19.18
C LEU A 48 -6.12 1.15 -18.32
N PRO A 49 -7.26 0.45 -18.28
CA PRO A 49 -8.35 0.78 -17.36
C PRO A 49 -8.02 0.40 -15.91
N GLY A 50 -7.12 -0.57 -15.71
CA GLY A 50 -6.62 -0.99 -14.41
C GLY A 50 -5.42 -1.93 -14.54
N ALA A 51 -4.58 -1.97 -13.51
CA ALA A 51 -3.40 -2.82 -13.44
C ALA A 51 -3.07 -3.24 -12.00
N MET A 52 -2.40 -4.38 -11.87
CA MET A 52 -1.97 -4.96 -10.61
C MET A 52 -0.54 -5.47 -10.72
N VAL A 53 0.32 -5.08 -9.77
CA VAL A 53 1.71 -5.53 -9.70
C VAL A 53 1.98 -6.14 -8.33
N LEU A 54 2.39 -7.41 -8.34
CA LEU A 54 2.84 -8.14 -7.15
C LEU A 54 4.33 -8.43 -7.30
N LEU A 55 5.14 -7.83 -6.43
CA LEU A 55 6.58 -8.00 -6.44
C LEU A 55 7.03 -8.70 -5.16
N ARG A 56 7.65 -9.87 -5.30
CA ARG A 56 8.30 -10.57 -4.18
C ARG A 56 9.81 -10.54 -4.35
N THR A 57 10.49 -10.01 -3.34
CA THR A 57 11.95 -9.98 -3.28
C THR A 57 12.41 -10.44 -1.90
N PRO A 58 13.71 -10.71 -1.70
CA PRO A 58 14.27 -10.88 -0.35
C PRO A 58 14.03 -9.67 0.58
N GLN A 59 13.72 -8.48 0.04
CA GLN A 59 13.38 -7.28 0.83
C GLN A 59 11.94 -7.29 1.36
N GLY A 60 11.11 -8.23 0.89
CA GLY A 60 9.69 -8.30 1.24
C GLY A 60 8.78 -8.41 0.03
N GLN A 61 7.50 -8.13 0.26
CA GLN A 61 6.44 -8.22 -0.74
C GLN A 61 5.80 -6.85 -0.92
N PHE A 62 5.62 -6.44 -2.16
CA PHE A 62 5.01 -5.17 -2.53
C PHE A 62 3.80 -5.47 -3.42
N ALA A 63 2.67 -4.83 -3.12
CA ALA A 63 1.46 -4.90 -3.92
C ALA A 63 1.09 -3.47 -4.33
N VAL A 64 0.93 -3.25 -5.63
CA VAL A 64 0.67 -1.94 -6.22
C VAL A 64 -0.50 -2.07 -7.19
N GLY A 65 -1.51 -1.23 -7.00
CA GLY A 65 -2.69 -1.17 -7.86
C GLY A 65 -2.76 0.13 -8.63
N TYR A 66 -3.36 0.08 -9.82
CA TYR A 66 -3.73 1.25 -10.60
C TYR A 66 -5.13 1.05 -11.19
N GLY A 67 -5.88 2.13 -11.32
CA GLY A 67 -7.25 2.11 -11.83
C GLY A 67 -8.22 1.46 -10.85
N ALA A 68 -9.34 0.97 -11.36
CA ALA A 68 -10.40 0.40 -10.56
C ALA A 68 -10.82 -0.97 -11.10
N THR A 69 -11.22 -1.88 -10.21
CA THR A 69 -11.82 -3.17 -10.59
C THR A 69 -13.28 -3.06 -10.99
N GLU A 70 -13.90 -1.91 -10.75
CA GLU A 70 -15.30 -1.61 -11.07
C GLU A 70 -15.37 -0.33 -11.91
N LEU A 71 -16.27 -0.32 -12.90
CA LEU A 71 -16.50 0.85 -13.75
C LEU A 71 -17.08 1.99 -12.89
N GLY A 72 -16.28 3.03 -12.66
CA GLY A 72 -16.63 4.17 -11.79
C GLY A 72 -16.11 4.07 -10.35
N GLY A 73 -15.39 3.01 -10.00
CA GLY A 73 -14.71 2.89 -8.70
C GLY A 73 -13.41 3.70 -8.64
N THR A 74 -12.97 4.05 -7.43
CA THR A 74 -11.63 4.63 -7.16
C THR A 74 -10.78 3.74 -6.26
N ILE A 75 -11.27 2.54 -5.94
CA ILE A 75 -10.60 1.60 -5.06
C ILE A 75 -9.58 0.82 -5.92
N PRO A 76 -8.27 1.10 -5.80
CA PRO A 76 -7.28 0.22 -6.38
C PRO A 76 -7.48 -1.14 -5.73
N SER A 77 -7.44 -2.21 -6.52
CA SER A 77 -7.53 -3.55 -5.97
C SER A 77 -6.48 -3.68 -4.85
N THR A 78 -6.79 -4.37 -3.77
CA THR A 78 -5.79 -4.75 -2.78
C THR A 78 -5.88 -6.24 -2.66
N MET A 79 -4.75 -6.93 -2.79
CA MET A 79 -4.72 -8.37 -2.66
C MET A 79 -4.84 -8.69 -1.18
N SER A 80 -6.02 -9.12 -0.72
CA SER A 80 -6.15 -9.67 0.63
C SER A 80 -5.46 -11.03 0.66
N ARG A 81 -4.54 -11.18 1.61
CA ARG A 81 -3.75 -12.38 1.83
C ARG A 81 -4.61 -13.57 2.25
#